data_AF-A0A7D9JFB9-F1
#
_entry.id   AF-A0A7D9JFB9-F1
#
_cell.length_a   1.000
_cell.length_b   1.000
_cell.length_c   1.000
_cell.angle_alpha   90.00
_cell.angle_beta   90.00
_cell.angle_gamma   90.00
#
_symmetry.space_group_name_H-M   'P 1'
#
loop_
_entity.id
_entity.type
_entity.pdbx_description
1 polymer ?
#
loop_
_entity_poly.entity_id
_entity_poly.type
_entity_poly.pdbx_seq_one_letter_code
_entity_poly.pdbx_strand_id
1 'polypeptide(L)'
;MLPNGTELNSLLYADDLVILSRSKSGLQNCLDQLHEWCENWLLQINTKKTKIMIFQKRNSSQPTKIQFHIGDKKIDTTKEYNYLGLKISQNGKFKLAQQQLGEKALHALYKIRKNIDFRKLTPKLAMKIFDSIISPILLYNSEIWGAYEKNDYNKWENSEIERVHLRFCKLYLGVNRKATNVACRGELGKFPLLLTIKKNIINYFKHIYQLPENSIAKQSLNISKDLYTNHKESYYSKTVNLQKPYYPNELNIELAILNYDTTTVVNKMKEKYIKFWKHKITNSSKLTFLSTFKTEYKVEPYLSIIKNPTTRRTFTQFRISNHKLQIEYGRYQNIPREERTCKLCNSGEIEDEFHFSLACQKYNQLRDNSDPILKTIFDLNVTNE
;
A
#
# COMPACT_ATOMS: atom_id res chain seq x y z
N MET A 1 29.86 -14.77 -12.22
CA MET A 1 29.87 -15.96 -11.35
C MET A 1 28.79 -15.86 -10.30
N LEU A 2 27.81 -16.73 -10.42
CA LEU A 2 26.86 -17.09 -9.36
C LEU A 2 27.56 -18.01 -8.34
N PRO A 3 27.03 -18.19 -7.12
CA PRO A 3 27.63 -19.06 -6.10
C PRO A 3 27.90 -20.50 -6.56
N ASN A 4 27.09 -21.05 -7.46
CA ASN A 4 27.27 -22.37 -8.05
C ASN A 4 28.35 -22.44 -9.16
N GLY A 5 29.09 -21.36 -9.40
CA GLY A 5 30.13 -21.30 -10.44
C GLY A 5 29.60 -20.99 -11.84
N THR A 6 28.31 -20.76 -12.04
CA THR A 6 27.77 -20.41 -13.37
C THR A 6 28.04 -18.93 -13.70
N GLU A 7 28.45 -18.65 -14.93
CA GLU A 7 28.51 -17.27 -15.44
C GLU A 7 27.12 -16.78 -15.83
N LEU A 8 26.70 -15.64 -15.27
CA LEU A 8 25.45 -14.98 -15.62
C LEU A 8 25.77 -13.66 -16.31
N ASN A 9 25.73 -13.67 -17.64
CA ASN A 9 26.06 -12.52 -18.47
C ASN A 9 24.80 -11.88 -19.08
N SER A 10 23.70 -12.63 -19.20
CA SER A 10 22.43 -12.13 -19.74
C SER A 10 21.19 -12.75 -19.11
N LEU A 11 20.08 -12.02 -19.14
CA LEU A 11 18.73 -12.49 -18.84
C LEU A 11 17.84 -12.20 -20.05
N LEU A 12 17.02 -13.17 -20.45
CA LEU A 12 16.13 -13.04 -21.60
C LEU A 12 14.68 -13.24 -21.17
N TYR A 13 13.79 -12.41 -21.71
CA TYR A 13 12.35 -12.57 -21.62
C TYR A 13 11.68 -12.09 -22.90
N ALA A 14 11.22 -13.01 -23.74
CA ALA A 14 10.75 -12.68 -25.09
C ALA A 14 11.80 -11.84 -25.86
N ASP A 15 11.45 -10.63 -26.29
CA ASP A 15 12.34 -9.68 -26.97
C ASP A 15 13.20 -8.83 -26.02
N ASP A 16 12.90 -8.84 -24.72
CA ASP A 16 13.68 -8.12 -23.71
C ASP A 16 14.96 -8.89 -23.35
N LEU A 17 16.11 -8.31 -23.69
CA LEU A 17 17.45 -8.79 -23.30
C LEU A 17 18.07 -7.84 -22.28
N VAL A 18 18.53 -8.37 -21.15
CA VAL A 18 19.34 -7.66 -20.16
C VAL A 18 20.74 -8.23 -20.17
N ILE A 19 21.74 -7.40 -20.41
CA ILE A 19 23.16 -7.76 -20.28
C ILE A 19 23.67 -7.21 -18.95
N LEU A 20 24.37 -8.06 -18.18
CA LEU A 20 24.93 -7.70 -16.89
C LEU A 20 26.45 -7.77 -16.96
N SER A 21 27.12 -6.74 -16.46
CA SER A 21 28.57 -6.75 -16.31
C SER A 21 29.00 -5.92 -15.11
N ARG A 22 30.14 -6.31 -14.51
CA ARG A 22 30.75 -5.62 -13.37
C ARG A 22 31.77 -4.57 -13.79
N SER A 23 32.12 -4.50 -15.08
CA SER A 23 33.11 -3.56 -15.61
C SER A 23 32.63 -2.91 -16.91
N LYS A 24 33.17 -1.73 -17.21
CA LYS A 24 32.91 -1.02 -18.48
C LYS A 24 33.35 -1.86 -19.68
N SER A 25 34.59 -2.36 -19.64
CA SER A 25 35.17 -3.16 -20.73
C SER A 25 34.39 -4.45 -20.96
N GLY A 26 33.99 -5.13 -19.88
CA GLY A 26 33.17 -6.35 -19.96
C GLY A 26 31.82 -6.08 -20.60
N LEU A 27 31.14 -4.99 -20.23
CA LEU A 27 29.86 -4.63 -20.84
C LEU A 27 30.03 -4.31 -22.34
N GLN A 28 31.05 -3.53 -22.71
CA GLN A 28 31.29 -3.18 -24.12
C GLN A 28 31.57 -4.44 -24.95
N ASN A 29 32.40 -5.36 -24.47
CA ASN A 29 32.65 -6.64 -25.17
C ASN A 29 31.35 -7.44 -25.40
N CYS A 30 30.47 -7.52 -24.39
CA CYS A 30 29.17 -8.16 -24.58
C CYS A 30 28.28 -7.43 -25.61
N LEU A 31 28.35 -6.10 -25.70
CA LEU A 31 27.62 -5.31 -26.69
C LEU A 31 28.16 -5.51 -28.10
N ASP A 32 29.49 -5.62 -28.25
CA ASP A 32 30.15 -5.88 -29.53
C ASP A 32 29.78 -7.29 -30.05
N GLN A 33 29.81 -8.31 -29.19
CA GLN A 33 29.36 -9.66 -29.52
C GLN A 33 27.87 -9.71 -29.86
N LEU A 34 27.03 -8.97 -29.13
CA LEU A 34 25.61 -8.85 -29.45
C LEU A 34 25.41 -8.23 -30.83
N HIS A 35 26.18 -7.21 -31.18
CA HIS A 35 26.11 -6.57 -32.49
C HIS A 35 26.44 -7.54 -33.61
N GLU A 36 27.58 -8.24 -33.50
CA GLU A 36 28.02 -9.24 -34.49
C GLU A 36 26.98 -10.35 -34.67
N TRP A 37 26.43 -10.84 -33.56
CA TRP A 37 25.35 -11.83 -33.59
C TRP A 37 24.11 -11.27 -34.30
N CYS A 38 23.68 -10.05 -33.98
CA CYS A 38 22.54 -9.44 -34.64
C CYS A 38 22.75 -9.24 -36.16
N GLU A 39 23.96 -8.86 -36.60
CA GLU A 39 24.29 -8.75 -38.04
C GLU A 39 24.21 -10.11 -38.73
N ASN A 40 24.80 -11.15 -38.13
CA ASN A 40 24.78 -12.52 -38.66
C ASN A 40 23.36 -13.08 -38.82
N TRP A 41 22.47 -12.72 -37.90
CA TRP A 41 21.08 -13.19 -37.88
C TRP A 41 20.08 -12.18 -38.47
N LEU A 42 20.56 -11.10 -39.10
CA LEU A 42 19.75 -10.04 -39.72
C LEU A 42 18.71 -9.42 -38.77
N LEU A 43 19.07 -9.29 -37.49
CA LEU A 43 18.24 -8.71 -36.45
C LEU A 43 18.61 -7.24 -36.19
N GLN A 44 17.59 -6.39 -36.02
CA GLN A 44 17.80 -4.97 -35.76
C GLN A 44 17.55 -4.61 -34.30
N ILE A 45 18.56 -4.00 -33.67
CA ILE A 45 18.45 -3.50 -32.30
C ILE A 45 17.79 -2.12 -32.30
N ASN A 46 16.72 -1.99 -31.52
CA ASN A 46 16.04 -0.70 -31.31
C ASN A 46 16.79 0.17 -30.30
N THR A 47 17.79 0.92 -30.77
CA THR A 47 18.63 1.80 -29.93
C THR A 47 17.87 2.90 -29.20
N LYS A 48 16.64 3.24 -29.63
CA LYS A 48 15.78 4.17 -28.89
C LYS A 48 15.24 3.55 -27.60
N LYS A 49 14.87 2.27 -27.64
CA LYS A 49 14.39 1.51 -26.47
C LYS A 49 15.54 0.97 -25.61
N THR A 50 16.65 0.55 -26.23
CA THR A 50 17.83 0.05 -25.51
C THR A 50 18.49 1.18 -24.73
N LYS A 51 18.79 0.94 -23.45
CA LYS A 51 19.44 1.89 -22.55
C LYS A 51 20.50 1.22 -21.69
N ILE A 52 21.54 1.97 -21.31
CA ILE A 52 22.50 1.56 -20.30
C ILE A 52 22.08 2.09 -18.94
N MET A 53 22.09 1.26 -17.91
CA MET A 53 21.86 1.68 -16.52
C MET A 53 23.02 1.25 -15.64
N ILE A 54 23.65 2.21 -14.97
CA ILE A 54 24.80 1.95 -14.09
C ILE A 54 24.33 1.99 -12.64
N PHE A 55 24.43 0.86 -11.93
CA PHE A 55 24.05 0.81 -10.52
C PHE A 55 25.11 1.47 -9.62
N GLN A 56 24.70 2.45 -8.81
CA GLN A 56 25.58 3.20 -7.91
C GLN A 56 24.85 3.76 -6.70
N LYS A 57 25.49 3.75 -5.52
CA LYS A 57 24.88 4.17 -4.24
C LYS A 57 24.68 5.70 -4.12
N ARG A 58 25.59 6.50 -4.66
CA ARG A 58 25.51 7.97 -4.66
C ARG A 58 25.11 8.44 -6.05
N ASN A 59 24.22 9.44 -6.11
CA ASN A 59 24.07 10.24 -7.32
C ASN A 59 25.38 11.03 -7.48
N SER A 60 26.36 10.52 -8.23
CA SER A 60 27.47 11.38 -8.61
C SER A 60 26.89 12.53 -9.44
N SER A 61 27.13 13.76 -9.01
CA SER A 61 26.71 14.97 -9.74
C SER A 61 27.38 15.05 -11.11
N GLN A 62 28.48 14.31 -11.30
CA GLN A 62 29.11 14.12 -12.59
C GLN A 62 28.54 12.87 -13.25
N PRO A 63 27.90 12.97 -14.44
CA PRO A 63 27.74 11.80 -15.28
C PRO A 63 29.15 11.28 -15.53
N THR A 64 29.42 10.06 -15.08
CA THR A 64 30.61 9.35 -15.54
C THR A 64 30.57 9.44 -17.07
N LYS A 65 31.59 10.02 -17.71
CA LYS A 65 31.74 10.12 -19.18
C LYS A 65 31.97 8.73 -19.79
N ILE A 66 31.21 7.74 -19.34
CA ILE A 66 31.25 6.38 -19.79
C ILE A 66 30.24 6.31 -20.93
N GLN A 67 30.77 6.03 -22.12
CA GLN A 67 29.99 5.84 -23.33
C GLN A 67 30.07 4.37 -23.71
N PHE A 68 28.96 3.88 -24.25
CA PHE A 68 28.80 2.54 -24.77
C PHE A 68 28.22 2.62 -26.18
N HIS A 69 28.66 1.71 -27.03
CA HIS A 69 28.23 1.63 -28.43
C HIS A 69 27.77 0.20 -28.75
N ILE A 70 26.88 0.07 -29.73
CA ILE A 70 26.56 -1.19 -30.42
C ILE A 70 26.78 -0.88 -31.90
N GLY A 71 27.82 -1.49 -32.49
CA GLY A 71 28.36 -1.04 -33.77
C GLY A 71 28.71 0.44 -33.71
N ASP A 72 28.32 1.21 -34.72
CA ASP A 72 28.55 2.65 -34.78
C ASP A 72 27.56 3.48 -33.95
N LYS A 73 26.55 2.85 -33.35
CA LYS A 73 25.46 3.54 -32.66
C LYS A 73 25.76 3.66 -31.16
N LYS A 74 25.80 4.90 -30.67
CA LYS A 74 25.88 5.21 -29.23
C LYS A 74 24.57 4.88 -28.51
N ILE A 75 24.67 4.29 -27.32
CA ILE A 75 23.52 4.01 -26.45
C ILE A 75 23.44 5.01 -25.30
N ASP A 76 22.24 5.50 -25.04
CA ASP A 76 21.99 6.43 -23.95
C ASP A 76 22.08 5.75 -22.58
N THR A 77 22.71 6.43 -21.63
CA THR A 77 22.69 6.05 -20.22
C THR A 77 21.46 6.65 -19.53
N THR A 78 20.76 5.86 -18.73
CA THR A 78 19.61 6.28 -17.93
C THR A 78 19.81 6.02 -16.43
N LYS A 79 19.14 6.82 -15.60
CA LYS A 79 19.08 6.64 -14.15
C LYS A 79 17.93 5.73 -13.71
N GLU A 80 16.96 5.51 -14.58
CA GLU A 80 15.79 4.66 -14.35
C GLU A 80 15.35 3.98 -15.63
N TYR A 81 14.85 2.74 -15.50
CA TYR A 81 14.38 1.95 -16.64
C TYR A 81 13.17 1.13 -16.24
N ASN A 82 12.19 1.00 -17.14
CA ASN A 82 11.01 0.17 -16.92
C ASN A 82 11.26 -1.22 -17.51
N TYR A 83 11.54 -2.20 -16.67
CA TYR A 83 11.78 -3.59 -17.06
C TYR A 83 10.62 -4.46 -16.59
N LEU A 84 9.99 -5.19 -17.52
CA LEU A 84 8.82 -6.04 -17.27
C LEU A 84 7.75 -5.33 -16.43
N GLY A 85 7.48 -4.05 -16.72
CA GLY A 85 6.44 -3.28 -16.05
C GLY A 85 6.80 -2.70 -14.67
N LEU A 86 8.01 -2.95 -14.15
CA LEU A 86 8.54 -2.37 -12.90
C LEU A 86 9.65 -1.35 -13.20
N LYS A 87 9.54 -0.15 -12.64
CA LYS A 87 10.59 0.87 -12.73
C LYS A 87 11.75 0.58 -11.77
N ILE A 88 12.91 0.29 -12.33
CA ILE A 88 14.18 0.08 -11.63
C ILE A 88 14.97 1.40 -11.64
N SER A 89 15.66 1.70 -10.54
CA SER A 89 16.48 2.90 -10.41
C SER A 89 17.95 2.55 -10.18
N GLN A 90 18.86 3.42 -10.63
CA GLN A 90 20.31 3.24 -10.49
C GLN A 90 20.78 3.03 -9.05
N ASN A 91 20.04 3.54 -8.06
CA ASN A 91 20.41 3.43 -6.64
C ASN A 91 19.77 2.21 -5.95
N GLY A 92 19.06 1.36 -6.69
CA GLY A 92 18.42 0.15 -6.19
C GLY A 92 17.20 0.39 -5.29
N LYS A 93 16.67 1.64 -5.22
CA LYS A 93 15.48 1.95 -4.43
C LYS A 93 14.20 1.78 -5.26
N PHE A 94 13.14 1.33 -4.61
CA PHE A 94 11.85 1.06 -5.24
C PHE A 94 10.79 2.17 -5.09
N LYS A 95 11.16 3.35 -4.58
CA LYS A 95 10.23 4.47 -4.42
C LYS A 95 9.56 4.87 -5.75
N LEU A 96 10.36 4.94 -6.82
CA LEU A 96 9.87 5.28 -8.16
C LEU A 96 8.97 4.18 -8.73
N ALA A 97 9.25 2.90 -8.42
CA ALA A 97 8.38 1.78 -8.78
C ALA A 97 6.99 1.94 -8.14
N GLN A 98 6.94 2.19 -6.83
CA GLN A 98 5.67 2.38 -6.11
C GLN A 98 4.88 3.59 -6.60
N GLN A 99 5.57 4.70 -6.92
CA GLN A 99 4.92 5.87 -7.52
C GLN A 99 4.27 5.51 -8.86
N GLN A 100 4.99 4.83 -9.75
CA GLN A 100 4.47 4.39 -11.04
C GLN A 100 3.29 3.42 -10.88
N LEU A 101 3.37 2.45 -9.97
CA LEU A 101 2.27 1.51 -9.69
C LEU A 101 1.04 2.24 -9.12
N GLY A 102 1.26 3.19 -8.20
CA GLY A 102 0.21 4.04 -7.65
C GLY A 102 -0.47 4.90 -8.71
N GLU A 103 0.30 5.51 -9.62
CA GLU A 103 -0.22 6.29 -10.75
C GLU A 103 -1.05 5.43 -11.71
N LYS A 104 -0.53 4.25 -12.11
CA LYS A 104 -1.26 3.29 -12.95
C LYS A 104 -2.58 2.86 -12.29
N ALA A 105 -2.54 2.55 -10.99
CA ALA A 105 -3.72 2.15 -10.23
C ALA A 105 -4.74 3.29 -10.09
N LEU A 106 -4.29 4.51 -9.86
CA LEU A 106 -5.17 5.69 -9.84
C LEU A 106 -5.80 5.94 -11.21
N HIS A 107 -5.02 5.83 -12.29
CA HIS A 107 -5.54 5.98 -13.64
C HIS A 107 -6.64 4.95 -13.92
N ALA A 108 -6.41 3.68 -13.58
CA ALA A 108 -7.42 2.62 -13.69
C ALA A 108 -8.66 2.93 -12.83
N LEU A 109 -8.47 3.33 -11.57
CA LEU A 109 -9.57 3.69 -10.66
C LEU A 109 -10.42 4.84 -11.22
N TYR A 110 -9.80 5.90 -11.73
CA TYR A 110 -10.53 7.03 -12.30
C TYR A 110 -11.21 6.67 -13.61
N LYS A 111 -10.61 5.81 -14.45
CA LYS A 111 -11.24 5.31 -15.67
C LYS A 111 -12.52 4.52 -15.35
N ILE A 112 -12.49 3.64 -14.35
CA ILE A 112 -13.68 2.90 -13.90
C ILE A 112 -14.73 3.88 -13.33
N ARG A 113 -14.30 4.83 -12.51
CA ARG A 113 -15.19 5.81 -11.89
C ARG A 113 -15.95 6.67 -12.90
N LYS A 114 -15.42 6.87 -14.12
CA LYS A 114 -16.16 7.59 -15.18
C LYS A 114 -17.48 6.91 -15.55
N ASN A 115 -17.52 5.58 -15.49
CA ASN A 115 -18.68 4.79 -15.90
C ASN A 115 -19.45 4.19 -14.72
N ILE A 116 -18.82 4.09 -13.55
CA ILE A 116 -19.40 3.45 -12.36
C ILE A 116 -19.34 4.39 -11.16
N ASP A 117 -20.50 4.71 -10.59
CA ASP A 117 -20.56 5.35 -9.28
C ASP A 117 -20.42 4.30 -8.17
N PHE A 118 -19.19 4.14 -7.65
CA PHE A 118 -18.89 3.22 -6.56
C PHE A 118 -19.80 3.39 -5.34
N ARG A 119 -20.30 4.61 -5.09
CA ARG A 119 -21.17 4.91 -3.95
C ARG A 119 -22.56 4.32 -4.10
N LYS A 120 -22.96 3.85 -5.28
CA LYS A 120 -24.25 3.16 -5.52
C LYS A 120 -24.12 1.65 -5.40
N LEU A 121 -22.91 1.12 -5.39
CA LEU A 121 -22.67 -0.32 -5.29
C LEU A 121 -22.83 -0.82 -3.85
N THR A 122 -23.08 -2.12 -3.71
CA THR A 122 -22.95 -2.77 -2.41
C THR A 122 -21.48 -2.79 -1.96
N PRO A 123 -21.19 -2.83 -0.65
CA PRO A 123 -19.83 -2.89 -0.16
C PRO A 123 -19.07 -4.07 -0.76
N LYS A 124 -19.70 -5.25 -0.77
CA LYS A 124 -19.13 -6.48 -1.33
C LYS A 124 -18.69 -6.31 -2.79
N LEU A 125 -19.55 -5.73 -3.63
CA LEU A 125 -19.24 -5.53 -5.05
C LEU A 125 -18.16 -4.47 -5.25
N ALA A 126 -18.24 -3.34 -4.55
CA ALA A 126 -17.22 -2.29 -4.64
C ALA A 126 -15.84 -2.82 -4.22
N MET A 127 -15.76 -3.57 -3.11
CA MET A 127 -14.51 -4.18 -2.67
C MET A 127 -14.01 -5.22 -3.67
N LYS A 128 -14.91 -6.05 -4.26
CA LYS A 128 -14.53 -7.01 -5.29
C LYS A 128 -13.91 -6.33 -6.51
N ILE A 129 -14.47 -5.22 -6.99
CA ILE A 129 -13.90 -4.46 -8.12
C ILE A 129 -12.50 -3.94 -7.76
N PHE A 130 -12.34 -3.38 -6.56
CA PHE A 130 -11.02 -2.92 -6.10
C PHE A 130 -10.02 -4.07 -6.04
N ASP A 131 -10.39 -5.18 -5.40
CA ASP A 131 -9.52 -6.34 -5.20
C ASP A 131 -9.17 -7.05 -6.50
N SER A 132 -10.06 -7.04 -7.50
CA SER A 132 -9.83 -7.70 -8.80
C SER A 132 -9.12 -6.83 -9.83
N ILE A 133 -9.18 -5.49 -9.73
CA ILE A 133 -8.62 -4.61 -10.78
C ILE A 133 -7.53 -3.69 -10.23
N ILE A 134 -7.74 -3.08 -9.08
CA ILE A 134 -6.83 -2.05 -8.54
C ILE A 134 -5.72 -2.68 -7.70
N SER A 135 -6.07 -3.60 -6.80
CA SER A 135 -5.11 -4.31 -5.95
C SER A 135 -4.00 -5.02 -6.76
N PRO A 136 -4.28 -5.73 -7.87
CA PRO A 136 -3.21 -6.40 -8.63
C PRO A 136 -2.20 -5.42 -9.23
N ILE A 137 -2.65 -4.25 -9.69
CA ILE A 137 -1.74 -3.20 -10.19
C ILE A 137 -0.84 -2.69 -9.07
N LEU A 138 -1.43 -2.44 -7.88
CA LEU A 138 -0.69 -1.96 -6.72
C LEU A 138 0.30 -2.98 -6.15
N LEU A 139 -0.03 -4.27 -6.24
CA LEU A 139 0.73 -5.37 -5.63
C LEU A 139 1.72 -6.03 -6.59
N TYR A 140 1.83 -5.55 -7.83
CA TYR A 140 2.74 -6.09 -8.82
C TYR A 140 4.19 -6.08 -8.32
N ASN A 141 4.84 -7.25 -8.27
CA ASN A 141 6.18 -7.50 -7.74
C ASN A 141 6.40 -7.09 -6.25
N SER A 142 5.33 -7.03 -5.47
CA SER A 142 5.35 -6.61 -4.05
C SER A 142 6.18 -7.50 -3.14
N GLU A 143 6.37 -8.75 -3.52
CA GLU A 143 7.27 -9.70 -2.89
C GLU A 143 8.74 -9.26 -2.91
N ILE A 144 9.16 -8.45 -3.91
CA ILE A 144 10.52 -7.91 -4.00
C ILE A 144 10.59 -6.55 -3.34
N TRP A 145 9.86 -5.56 -3.88
CA TRP A 145 10.02 -4.18 -3.43
C TRP A 145 9.46 -3.97 -2.01
N GLY A 146 8.47 -4.77 -1.60
CA GLY A 146 7.84 -4.67 -0.29
C GLY A 146 8.77 -5.06 0.85
N ALA A 147 9.79 -5.89 0.59
CA ALA A 147 10.79 -6.24 1.60
C ALA A 147 11.56 -5.00 2.09
N TYR A 148 11.70 -3.99 1.23
CA TYR A 148 12.44 -2.76 1.52
C TYR A 148 11.58 -1.68 2.21
N GLU A 149 10.29 -1.96 2.46
CA GLU A 149 9.40 -1.05 3.16
C GLU A 149 9.66 -1.04 4.68
N LYS A 150 9.39 0.12 5.30
CA LYS A 150 9.54 0.26 6.76
C LYS A 150 8.36 -0.40 7.47
N ASN A 151 8.66 -1.22 8.48
CA ASN A 151 7.67 -1.91 9.31
C ASN A 151 7.11 -1.00 10.42
N ASP A 152 6.53 0.15 10.07
CA ASP A 152 6.03 1.13 11.04
C ASP A 152 4.55 1.47 10.76
N TYR A 153 3.67 1.08 11.68
CA TYR A 153 2.23 1.32 11.63
C TYR A 153 1.82 2.81 11.67
N ASN A 154 2.72 3.74 11.99
CA ASN A 154 2.43 5.17 11.91
C ASN A 154 2.87 5.77 10.56
N LYS A 155 3.84 5.16 9.86
CA LYS A 155 4.41 5.72 8.62
C LYS A 155 3.91 5.07 7.34
N TRP A 156 3.51 3.80 7.38
CA TRP A 156 3.05 3.04 6.20
C TRP A 156 1.85 3.67 5.49
N GLU A 157 0.98 4.42 6.18
CA GLU A 157 -0.14 5.11 5.54
C GLU A 157 0.31 6.14 4.49
N ASN A 158 1.57 6.59 4.58
CA ASN A 158 2.17 7.52 3.62
C ASN A 158 2.80 6.81 2.42
N SER A 159 2.84 5.48 2.39
CA SER A 159 3.27 4.74 1.20
C SER A 159 2.32 5.02 0.02
N GLU A 160 2.85 5.10 -1.19
CA GLU A 160 2.04 5.43 -2.37
C GLU A 160 0.91 4.42 -2.57
N ILE A 161 1.19 3.15 -2.26
CA ILE A 161 0.22 2.05 -2.37
C ILE A 161 -0.97 2.24 -1.44
N GLU A 162 -0.70 2.58 -0.18
CA GLU A 162 -1.76 2.76 0.82
C GLU A 162 -2.55 4.05 0.62
N ARG A 163 -1.91 5.09 0.06
CA ARG A 163 -2.61 6.32 -0.33
C ARG A 163 -3.67 6.03 -1.39
N VAL A 164 -3.40 5.16 -2.37
CA VAL A 164 -4.40 4.76 -3.37
C VAL A 164 -5.52 3.95 -2.72
N HIS A 165 -5.18 2.98 -1.88
CA HIS A 165 -6.17 2.18 -1.15
C HIS A 165 -7.08 3.07 -0.27
N LEU A 166 -6.51 3.97 0.54
CA LEU A 166 -7.27 4.91 1.36
C LEU A 166 -8.11 5.88 0.52
N ARG A 167 -7.61 6.31 -0.64
CA ARG A 167 -8.37 7.14 -1.56
C ARG A 167 -9.60 6.39 -2.08
N PHE A 168 -9.48 5.10 -2.37
CA PHE A 168 -10.63 4.26 -2.71
C PHE A 168 -11.61 4.12 -1.53
N CYS A 169 -11.13 3.83 -0.32
CA CYS A 169 -11.99 3.74 0.87
C CYS A 169 -12.80 5.03 1.10
N LYS A 170 -12.13 6.18 1.06
CA LYS A 170 -12.77 7.50 1.23
C LYS A 170 -13.73 7.82 0.08
N LEU A 171 -13.38 7.45 -1.14
CA LEU A 171 -14.25 7.59 -2.32
C LEU A 171 -15.55 6.82 -2.14
N TYR A 172 -15.47 5.53 -1.79
CA TYR A 172 -16.64 4.68 -1.60
C TYR A 172 -17.54 5.20 -0.47
N LEU A 173 -16.94 5.58 0.66
CA LEU A 173 -17.64 6.16 1.81
C LEU A 173 -18.21 7.57 1.55
N GLY A 174 -17.77 8.25 0.48
CA GLY A 174 -18.22 9.61 0.17
C GLY A 174 -17.72 10.69 1.15
N VAL A 175 -16.67 10.40 1.91
CA VAL A 175 -16.10 11.30 2.93
C VAL A 175 -14.99 12.17 2.33
N ASN A 176 -14.63 13.26 2.99
CA ASN A 176 -13.61 14.17 2.47
C ASN A 176 -12.19 13.55 2.53
N ARG A 177 -11.23 14.14 1.82
CA ARG A 177 -9.85 13.63 1.74
C ARG A 177 -9.12 13.64 3.10
N LYS A 178 -9.51 14.54 4.02
CA LYS A 178 -8.95 14.70 5.36
C LYS A 178 -9.62 13.80 6.42
N ALA A 179 -10.63 13.00 6.03
CA ALA A 179 -11.28 12.06 6.94
C ALA A 179 -10.26 11.08 7.55
N THR A 180 -10.51 10.69 8.79
CA THR A 180 -9.58 9.86 9.58
C THR A 180 -9.40 8.48 8.93
N ASN A 181 -8.16 8.14 8.59
CA ASN A 181 -7.83 6.92 7.83
C ASN A 181 -8.25 5.63 8.53
N VAL A 182 -7.95 5.52 9.83
CA VAL A 182 -8.30 4.33 10.65
C VAL A 182 -9.81 4.13 10.77
N ALA A 183 -10.59 5.21 10.82
CA ALA A 183 -12.05 5.15 10.81
C ALA A 183 -12.57 4.65 9.46
N CYS A 184 -12.07 5.21 8.35
CA CYS A 184 -12.48 4.79 7.00
C CYS A 184 -12.22 3.30 6.73
N ARG A 185 -11.05 2.78 7.16
CA ARG A 185 -10.77 1.35 7.05
C ARG A 185 -11.63 0.50 7.98
N GLY A 186 -11.85 0.98 9.21
CA GLY A 186 -12.69 0.31 10.22
C GLY A 186 -14.13 0.14 9.77
N GLU A 187 -14.74 1.17 9.19
CA GLU A 187 -16.12 1.11 8.66
C GLU A 187 -16.26 0.07 7.54
N LEU A 188 -15.21 -0.12 6.72
CA LEU A 188 -15.18 -1.09 5.63
C LEU A 188 -14.66 -2.48 6.03
N GLY A 189 -14.10 -2.62 7.24
CA GLY A 189 -13.36 -3.83 7.64
C GLY A 189 -12.16 -4.16 6.73
N LYS A 190 -11.58 -3.16 6.03
CA LYS A 190 -10.52 -3.38 5.04
C LYS A 190 -9.14 -3.20 5.65
N PHE A 191 -8.44 -4.32 5.77
CA PHE A 191 -7.04 -4.34 6.19
C PHE A 191 -6.12 -3.57 5.20
N PRO A 192 -5.02 -3.00 5.70
CA PRO A 192 -3.87 -2.57 4.89
C PRO A 192 -3.54 -3.51 3.73
N LEU A 193 -3.18 -2.97 2.56
CA LEU A 193 -2.50 -3.75 1.53
C LEU A 193 -1.12 -4.23 1.99
N LEU A 194 -0.49 -3.55 2.96
CA LEU A 194 0.75 -3.98 3.61
C LEU A 194 0.69 -5.42 4.12
N LEU A 195 -0.45 -5.88 4.62
CA LEU A 195 -0.62 -7.26 5.09
C LEU A 195 -0.56 -8.25 3.92
N THR A 196 -1.14 -7.88 2.77
CA THR A 196 -1.03 -8.66 1.52
C THR A 196 0.40 -8.65 0.98
N ILE A 197 1.09 -7.51 1.02
CA ILE A 197 2.51 -7.39 0.63
C ILE A 197 3.36 -8.33 1.48
N LYS A 198 3.20 -8.32 2.81
CA LYS A 198 3.92 -9.23 3.71
C LYS A 198 3.62 -10.69 3.44
N LYS A 199 2.37 -11.03 3.13
CA LYS A 199 1.99 -12.38 2.70
C LYS A 199 2.73 -12.79 1.42
N ASN A 200 2.78 -11.90 0.41
CA ASN A 200 3.47 -12.17 -0.85
C ASN A 200 4.98 -12.38 -0.64
N ILE A 201 5.61 -11.57 0.21
CA ILE A 201 7.02 -11.73 0.60
C ILE A 201 7.27 -13.11 1.23
N ILE A 202 6.45 -13.53 2.21
CA ILE A 202 6.59 -14.86 2.86
C ILE A 202 6.47 -15.97 1.81
N ASN A 203 5.43 -15.93 0.98
CA ASN A 203 5.18 -16.96 -0.02
C ASN A 203 6.30 -17.04 -1.06
N TYR A 204 6.77 -15.89 -1.53
CA TYR A 204 7.86 -15.84 -2.48
C TYR A 204 9.18 -16.29 -1.86
N PHE A 205 9.47 -15.92 -0.60
CA PHE A 205 10.63 -16.42 0.12
C PHE A 205 10.60 -17.94 0.20
N LYS A 206 9.49 -18.55 0.66
CA LYS A 206 9.32 -20.01 0.66
C LYS A 206 9.52 -20.63 -0.71
N HIS A 207 8.92 -20.03 -1.74
CA HIS A 207 9.03 -20.50 -3.11
C HIS A 207 10.49 -20.52 -3.60
N ILE A 208 11.27 -19.46 -3.38
CA ILE A 208 12.67 -19.42 -3.80
C ILE A 208 13.49 -20.53 -3.12
N TYR A 209 13.21 -20.89 -1.87
CA TYR A 209 13.91 -22.01 -1.22
C TYR A 209 13.63 -23.36 -1.85
N GLN A 210 12.44 -23.54 -2.40
CA GLN A 210 12.01 -24.77 -3.08
C GLN A 210 12.53 -24.86 -4.53
N LEU A 211 13.05 -23.76 -5.08
CA LEU A 211 13.64 -23.78 -6.42
C LEU A 211 14.92 -24.64 -6.45
N PRO A 212 15.21 -25.28 -7.59
CA PRO A 212 16.47 -26.00 -7.80
C PRO A 212 17.70 -25.13 -7.52
N GLU A 213 18.78 -25.75 -7.04
CA GLU A 213 20.02 -25.02 -6.70
C GLU A 213 20.64 -24.30 -7.91
N ASN A 214 20.43 -24.77 -9.14
CA ASN A 214 20.88 -24.08 -10.34
C ASN A 214 19.99 -22.90 -10.79
N SER A 215 18.83 -22.68 -10.13
CA SER A 215 17.95 -21.56 -10.46
C SER A 215 18.61 -20.22 -10.15
N ILE A 216 18.54 -19.28 -11.10
CA ILE A 216 19.07 -17.93 -10.93
C ILE A 216 18.45 -17.24 -9.70
N ALA A 217 17.16 -17.47 -9.42
CA ALA A 217 16.49 -16.90 -8.25
C ALA A 217 17.02 -17.47 -6.94
N LYS A 218 17.25 -18.79 -6.88
CA LYS A 218 17.87 -19.46 -5.72
C LYS A 218 19.29 -18.98 -5.49
N GLN A 219 20.08 -18.88 -6.56
CA GLN A 219 21.43 -18.32 -6.54
C GLN A 219 21.45 -16.86 -6.09
N SER A 220 20.48 -16.05 -6.52
CA SER A 220 20.32 -14.66 -6.09
C SER A 220 20.00 -14.53 -4.59
N LEU A 221 19.20 -15.45 -4.05
CA LEU A 221 18.95 -15.54 -2.61
C LEU A 221 20.23 -15.90 -1.84
N ASN A 222 21.02 -16.85 -2.33
CA ASN A 222 22.30 -17.24 -1.72
C ASN A 222 23.28 -16.04 -1.70
N ILE A 223 23.41 -15.30 -2.81
CA ILE A 223 24.17 -14.04 -2.83
C ILE A 223 23.63 -13.05 -1.77
N SER A 224 22.30 -12.96 -1.65
CA SER A 224 21.68 -12.09 -0.65
C SER A 224 21.98 -12.54 0.78
N LYS A 225 22.09 -13.85 1.05
CA LYS A 225 22.52 -14.39 2.35
C LYS A 225 23.98 -14.06 2.63
N ASP A 226 24.87 -14.26 1.66
CA ASP A 226 26.29 -13.95 1.79
C ASP A 226 26.51 -12.47 2.10
N LEU A 227 25.75 -11.58 1.45
CA LEU A 227 25.77 -10.15 1.78
C LEU A 227 25.38 -9.88 3.24
N TYR A 228 24.37 -10.58 3.76
CA TYR A 228 23.95 -10.44 5.15
C TYR A 228 25.03 -10.92 6.14
N THR A 229 25.65 -12.08 5.87
CA THR A 229 26.78 -12.59 6.65
C THR A 229 27.95 -11.60 6.67
N ASN A 230 28.14 -10.86 5.57
CA ASN A 230 29.11 -9.77 5.46
C ASN A 230 28.61 -8.41 5.97
N HIS A 231 27.60 -8.40 6.85
CA HIS A 231 27.01 -7.20 7.47
C HIS A 231 26.48 -6.15 6.48
N LYS A 232 26.06 -6.56 5.28
CA LYS A 232 25.43 -5.68 4.28
C LYS A 232 23.92 -5.88 4.26
N GLU A 233 23.20 -4.79 4.04
CA GLU A 233 21.75 -4.88 3.79
C GLU A 233 21.48 -5.59 2.45
N SER A 234 20.51 -6.50 2.46
CA SER A 234 20.17 -7.35 1.32
C SER A 234 18.69 -7.74 1.35
N TYR A 235 18.18 -8.36 0.29
CA TYR A 235 16.79 -8.84 0.25
C TYR A 235 16.48 -9.81 1.40
N TYR A 236 17.40 -10.76 1.66
CA TYR A 236 17.32 -11.71 2.77
C TYR A 236 17.21 -10.98 4.12
N SER A 237 18.14 -10.07 4.42
CA SER A 237 18.15 -9.40 5.73
C SER A 237 16.92 -8.52 5.95
N LYS A 238 16.44 -7.86 4.89
CA LYS A 238 15.19 -7.09 4.91
C LYS A 238 13.97 -7.98 5.15
N THR A 239 13.90 -9.12 4.48
CA THR A 239 12.81 -10.09 4.63
C THR A 239 12.76 -10.65 6.05
N VAL A 240 13.89 -11.14 6.57
CA VAL A 240 13.98 -11.69 7.93
C VAL A 240 13.61 -10.64 8.98
N ASN A 241 14.15 -9.43 8.88
CA ASN A 241 13.87 -8.35 9.83
C ASN A 241 12.40 -7.88 9.80
N LEU A 242 11.78 -7.87 8.61
CA LEU A 242 10.37 -7.51 8.45
C LEU A 242 9.45 -8.51 9.19
N GLN A 243 9.84 -9.78 9.21
CA GLN A 243 9.03 -10.87 9.75
C GLN A 243 9.30 -11.17 11.22
N LYS A 244 10.50 -10.86 11.73
CA LYS A 244 10.92 -11.09 13.12
C LYS A 244 9.85 -10.78 14.19
N PRO A 245 9.09 -9.67 14.14
CA PRO A 245 8.08 -9.38 15.16
C PRO A 245 6.91 -10.38 15.24
N TYR A 246 6.73 -11.24 14.24
CA TYR A 246 5.67 -12.25 14.20
C TYR A 246 6.13 -13.63 14.69
N TYR A 247 7.42 -13.75 15.04
CA TYR A 247 8.07 -14.96 15.54
C TYR A 247 8.91 -14.64 16.80
N PRO A 248 8.30 -14.13 17.89
CA PRO A 248 9.04 -13.62 19.04
C PRO A 248 9.87 -14.67 19.79
N ASN A 249 9.49 -15.95 19.71
CA ASN A 249 10.14 -17.04 20.43
C ASN A 249 11.12 -17.84 19.55
N GLU A 250 11.29 -17.45 18.28
CA GLU A 250 12.10 -18.18 17.32
C GLU A 250 13.49 -17.56 17.24
N LEU A 251 14.51 -18.35 17.54
CA LEU A 251 15.91 -17.92 17.40
C LEU A 251 16.31 -17.85 15.91
N ASN A 252 15.82 -18.81 15.11
CA ASN A 252 16.06 -18.87 13.68
C ASN A 252 14.81 -18.45 12.90
N ILE A 253 14.72 -17.16 12.60
CA ILE A 253 13.59 -16.57 11.88
C ILE A 253 13.47 -17.12 10.45
N GLU A 254 14.57 -17.49 9.80
CA GLU A 254 14.53 -18.12 8.47
C GLU A 254 13.76 -19.44 8.52
N LEU A 255 14.15 -20.35 9.41
CA LEU A 255 13.45 -21.63 9.59
C LEU A 255 11.99 -21.42 10.00
N ALA A 256 11.71 -20.44 10.86
CA ALA A 256 10.35 -20.13 11.25
C ALA A 256 9.49 -19.65 10.07
N ILE A 257 10.03 -18.81 9.18
CA ILE A 257 9.33 -18.40 7.95
C ILE A 257 9.03 -19.61 7.08
N LEU A 258 9.97 -20.54 6.92
CA LEU A 258 9.81 -21.71 6.05
C LEU A 258 8.80 -22.72 6.60
N ASN A 259 8.82 -22.98 7.91
CA ASN A 259 8.06 -24.06 8.52
C ASN A 259 6.63 -23.67 8.91
N TYR A 260 6.40 -22.42 9.34
CA TYR A 260 5.06 -22.00 9.76
C TYR A 260 4.12 -21.79 8.57
N ASP A 261 2.86 -22.21 8.71
CA ASP A 261 1.83 -21.89 7.72
C ASP A 261 1.65 -20.37 7.55
N THR A 262 1.61 -19.92 6.29
CA THR A 262 1.50 -18.50 5.96
C THR A 262 0.19 -17.89 6.48
N THR A 263 -0.91 -18.66 6.46
CA THR A 263 -2.23 -18.18 6.90
C THR A 263 -2.22 -17.86 8.39
N THR A 264 -1.63 -18.74 9.18
CA THR A 264 -1.45 -18.57 10.64
C THR A 264 -0.69 -17.29 10.96
N VAL A 265 0.41 -17.03 10.25
CA VAL A 265 1.22 -15.83 10.45
C VAL A 265 0.43 -14.58 10.06
N VAL A 266 -0.26 -14.60 8.91
CA VAL A 266 -1.11 -13.50 8.45
C VAL A 266 -2.24 -13.20 9.44
N ASN A 267 -2.83 -14.20 10.08
CA ASN A 267 -3.84 -14.00 11.13
C ASN A 267 -3.25 -13.28 12.35
N LYS A 268 -2.05 -13.66 12.81
CA LYS A 268 -1.31 -12.90 13.85
C LYS A 268 -1.06 -11.44 13.42
N MET A 269 -0.76 -11.19 12.14
CA MET A 269 -0.61 -9.82 11.63
C MET A 269 -1.91 -9.02 11.72
N LYS A 270 -3.04 -9.64 11.34
CA LYS A 270 -4.37 -9.04 11.43
C LYS A 270 -4.75 -8.73 12.87
N GLU A 271 -4.53 -9.65 13.80
CA GLU A 271 -4.79 -9.42 15.24
C GLU A 271 -3.99 -8.25 15.79
N LYS A 272 -2.69 -8.17 15.47
CA LYS A 272 -1.86 -7.01 15.85
C LYS A 272 -2.39 -5.72 15.25
N TYR A 273 -2.85 -5.74 14.00
CA TYR A 273 -3.46 -4.58 13.37
C TYR A 273 -4.79 -4.17 14.04
N ILE A 274 -5.64 -5.14 14.41
CA ILE A 274 -6.90 -4.88 15.13
C ILE A 274 -6.62 -4.23 16.49
N LYS A 275 -5.61 -4.71 17.23
CA LYS A 275 -5.17 -4.08 18.49
C LYS A 275 -4.70 -2.64 18.27
N PHE A 276 -3.87 -2.41 17.24
CA PHE A 276 -3.44 -1.06 16.85
C PHE A 276 -4.63 -0.16 16.49
N TRP A 277 -5.57 -0.66 15.69
CA TRP A 277 -6.76 0.08 15.29
C TRP A 277 -7.62 0.45 16.50
N LYS A 278 -7.89 -0.50 17.40
CA LYS A 278 -8.68 -0.28 18.62
C LYS A 278 -8.03 0.78 19.50
N HIS A 279 -6.72 0.66 19.72
CA HIS A 279 -5.94 1.67 20.44
C HIS A 279 -6.06 3.07 19.78
N LYS A 280 -5.95 3.16 18.45
CA LYS A 280 -6.05 4.44 17.72
C LYS A 280 -7.44 5.07 17.78
N ILE A 281 -8.52 4.29 17.73
CA ILE A 281 -9.87 4.86 17.82
C ILE A 281 -10.18 5.30 19.26
N THR A 282 -9.82 4.52 20.27
CA THR A 282 -10.12 4.81 21.69
C THR A 282 -9.33 6.00 22.21
N ASN A 283 -8.07 6.17 21.78
CA ASN A 283 -7.23 7.30 22.20
C ASN A 283 -7.40 8.55 21.31
N SER A 284 -8.37 8.56 20.40
CA SER A 284 -8.61 9.70 19.53
C SER A 284 -9.66 10.63 20.14
N SER A 285 -9.26 11.87 20.45
CA SER A 285 -10.21 12.94 20.80
C SER A 285 -11.13 13.35 19.65
N LYS A 286 -10.89 12.83 18.43
CA LYS A 286 -11.76 13.03 17.27
C LYS A 286 -12.79 11.93 17.11
N LEU A 287 -12.44 10.68 17.43
CA LEU A 287 -13.29 9.52 17.17
C LEU A 287 -14.04 9.06 18.42
N THR A 288 -14.23 9.96 19.40
CA THR A 288 -14.91 9.63 20.66
C THR A 288 -16.29 9.04 20.40
N PHE A 289 -17.10 9.67 19.54
CA PHE A 289 -18.40 9.13 19.16
C PHE A 289 -18.30 7.76 18.47
N LEU A 290 -17.45 7.61 17.46
CA LEU A 290 -17.24 6.33 16.78
C LEU A 290 -16.86 5.21 17.76
N SER A 291 -16.01 5.52 18.74
CA SER A 291 -15.44 4.54 19.66
C SER A 291 -16.45 3.91 20.62
N THR A 292 -17.62 4.53 20.83
CA THR A 292 -18.64 4.00 21.75
C THR A 292 -19.40 2.81 21.18
N PHE A 293 -19.57 2.74 19.86
CA PHE A 293 -20.31 1.64 19.21
C PHE A 293 -19.46 0.81 18.26
N LYS A 294 -18.34 1.34 17.71
CA LYS A 294 -17.48 0.61 16.77
C LYS A 294 -16.49 -0.28 17.51
N THR A 295 -16.97 -1.40 18.06
CA THR A 295 -16.18 -2.29 18.93
C THR A 295 -15.38 -3.35 18.18
N GLU A 296 -15.84 -3.75 16.98
CA GLU A 296 -15.27 -4.81 16.14
C GLU A 296 -14.71 -4.30 14.81
N TYR A 297 -13.64 -4.94 14.32
CA TYR A 297 -13.03 -4.64 13.02
C TYR A 297 -13.67 -5.44 11.87
N LYS A 298 -14.91 -5.09 11.52
CA LYS A 298 -15.67 -5.67 10.40
C LYS A 298 -16.34 -4.60 9.55
N VAL A 299 -16.84 -4.97 8.38
CA VAL A 299 -17.67 -4.08 7.57
C VAL A 299 -18.94 -3.73 8.33
N GLU A 300 -19.31 -2.46 8.33
CA GLU A 300 -20.49 -2.00 9.05
C GLU A 300 -21.79 -2.37 8.31
N PRO A 301 -22.79 -2.95 9.00
CA PRO A 301 -24.04 -3.41 8.38
C PRO A 301 -24.81 -2.30 7.65
N TYR A 302 -24.82 -1.07 8.20
CA TYR A 302 -25.55 0.05 7.60
C TYR A 302 -25.10 0.34 6.16
N LEU A 303 -23.85 0.03 5.80
CA LEU A 303 -23.33 0.26 4.45
C LEU A 303 -24.09 -0.57 3.41
N SER A 304 -24.70 -1.69 3.82
CA SER A 304 -25.54 -2.56 2.99
C SER A 304 -27.04 -2.30 3.19
N ILE A 305 -27.45 -1.92 4.39
CA ILE A 305 -28.85 -1.67 4.77
C ILE A 305 -29.35 -0.36 4.14
N ILE A 306 -28.61 0.75 4.30
CA ILE A 306 -29.01 2.06 3.76
C ILE A 306 -28.77 2.08 2.25
N LYS A 307 -29.85 1.99 1.48
CA LYS A 307 -29.82 1.94 0.00
C LYS A 307 -29.58 3.31 -0.62
N ASN A 308 -30.14 4.37 -0.05
CA ASN A 308 -29.92 5.73 -0.54
C ASN A 308 -28.45 6.16 -0.33
N PRO A 309 -27.67 6.41 -1.41
CA PRO A 309 -26.25 6.75 -1.29
C PRO A 309 -25.99 8.05 -0.53
N THR A 310 -26.90 9.03 -0.64
CA THR A 310 -26.78 10.32 0.06
C THR A 310 -26.98 10.13 1.55
N THR A 311 -28.05 9.42 1.96
CA THR A 311 -28.30 9.09 3.37
C THR A 311 -27.15 8.28 3.96
N ARG A 312 -26.68 7.24 3.25
CA ARG A 312 -25.53 6.42 3.69
C ARG A 312 -24.29 7.28 3.89
N ARG A 313 -23.98 8.17 2.94
CA ARG A 313 -22.83 9.08 3.03
C ARG A 313 -22.95 9.99 4.25
N THR A 314 -24.10 10.67 4.43
CA THR A 314 -24.32 11.57 5.56
C THR A 314 -24.15 10.83 6.88
N PHE A 315 -24.66 9.60 6.95
CA PHE A 315 -24.54 8.76 8.13
C PHE A 315 -23.10 8.32 8.40
N THR A 316 -22.35 7.89 7.38
CA THR A 316 -20.92 7.64 7.51
C THR A 316 -20.20 8.89 8.01
N GLN A 317 -20.47 10.05 7.41
CA GLN A 317 -19.84 11.31 7.78
C GLN A 317 -20.11 11.67 9.23
N PHE A 318 -21.32 11.43 9.73
CA PHE A 318 -21.67 11.61 11.13
C PHE A 318 -20.86 10.67 12.03
N ARG A 319 -20.88 9.35 11.74
CA ARG A 319 -20.19 8.33 12.54
C ARG A 319 -18.68 8.57 12.69
N ILE A 320 -18.00 9.06 11.66
CA ILE A 320 -16.53 9.21 11.67
C ILE A 320 -16.05 10.64 11.94
N SER A 321 -16.94 11.50 12.46
CA SER A 321 -16.65 12.90 12.79
C SER A 321 -16.15 13.69 11.56
N ASN A 322 -16.90 13.55 10.46
CA ASN A 322 -16.72 14.21 9.17
C ASN A 322 -17.92 15.10 8.79
N HIS A 323 -18.59 15.67 9.79
CA HIS A 323 -19.74 16.58 9.68
C HIS A 323 -19.34 18.03 10.07
N LYS A 324 -20.33 18.91 10.23
CA LYS A 324 -20.16 20.37 10.44
C LYS A 324 -20.64 20.88 11.82
N LEU A 325 -20.86 20.01 12.80
CA LEU A 325 -21.19 20.46 14.16
C LEU A 325 -20.00 21.23 14.76
N GLN A 326 -20.23 22.13 15.73
CA GLN A 326 -19.16 22.98 16.27
C GLN A 326 -17.97 22.17 16.78
N ILE A 327 -18.15 20.95 17.28
CA ILE A 327 -17.03 20.11 17.72
C ILE A 327 -15.94 19.94 16.64
N GLU A 328 -16.36 19.84 15.37
CA GLU A 328 -15.48 19.71 14.21
C GLU A 328 -15.27 21.06 13.50
N TYR A 329 -16.30 21.89 13.35
CA TYR A 329 -16.16 23.20 12.72
C TYR A 329 -15.20 24.10 13.51
N GLY A 330 -15.40 24.22 14.83
CA GLY A 330 -14.54 25.00 15.72
C GLY A 330 -13.12 24.45 15.81
N ARG A 331 -12.93 23.14 15.62
CA ARG A 331 -11.60 22.53 15.51
C ARG A 331 -10.79 23.10 14.34
N TYR A 332 -11.42 23.32 13.18
CA TYR A 332 -10.75 23.94 12.04
C TYR A 332 -10.45 25.43 12.25
N GLN A 333 -11.19 26.08 13.15
CA GLN A 333 -11.00 27.48 13.53
C GLN A 333 -10.09 27.65 14.76
N ASN A 334 -9.47 26.58 15.27
CA ASN A 334 -8.66 26.57 16.49
C ASN A 334 -9.39 27.06 17.75
N ILE A 335 -10.72 26.92 17.81
CA ILE A 335 -11.52 27.25 18.99
C ILE A 335 -11.28 26.17 20.07
N PRO A 336 -11.04 26.54 21.35
CA PRO A 336 -10.93 25.59 22.47
C PRO A 336 -12.12 24.63 22.54
N ARG A 337 -11.94 23.39 23.02
CA ARG A 337 -12.98 22.34 22.87
C ARG A 337 -14.27 22.71 23.63
N GLU A 338 -14.10 23.25 24.82
CA GLU A 338 -15.10 23.75 25.76
C GLU A 338 -15.94 24.90 25.17
N GLU A 339 -15.38 25.69 24.27
CA GLU A 339 -16.05 26.81 23.60
C GLU A 339 -16.81 26.41 22.32
N ARG A 340 -16.74 25.12 21.91
CA ARG A 340 -17.42 24.62 20.70
C ARG A 340 -18.88 24.31 20.98
N THR A 341 -19.61 25.28 21.52
CA THR A 341 -20.97 25.11 22.03
C THR A 341 -22.04 25.15 20.94
N CYS A 342 -23.19 24.56 21.22
CA CYS A 342 -24.35 24.58 20.33
C CYS A 342 -24.88 26.01 20.20
N LYS A 343 -24.93 26.50 18.95
CA LYS A 343 -25.42 27.85 18.63
C LYS A 343 -26.92 27.91 18.42
N LEU A 344 -27.59 26.77 18.40
CA LEU A 344 -29.03 26.68 18.13
C LEU A 344 -29.85 26.64 19.43
N CYS A 345 -29.36 25.94 20.44
CA CYS A 345 -30.02 25.85 21.74
C CYS A 345 -29.33 26.75 22.77
N ASN A 346 -30.00 26.97 23.91
CA ASN A 346 -29.50 27.81 24.99
C ASN A 346 -28.82 27.01 26.12
N SER A 347 -28.46 25.74 25.90
CA SER A 347 -27.91 24.89 26.97
C SER A 347 -26.44 25.21 27.30
N GLY A 348 -25.72 25.91 26.42
CA GLY A 348 -24.29 26.17 26.58
C GLY A 348 -23.41 24.91 26.45
N GLU A 349 -24.00 23.77 26.07
CA GLU A 349 -23.26 22.51 25.91
C GLU A 349 -22.49 22.45 24.59
N ILE A 350 -21.46 21.59 24.54
CA ILE A 350 -20.65 21.37 23.34
C ILE A 350 -21.49 20.73 22.24
N GLU A 351 -21.45 21.30 21.03
CA GLU A 351 -22.17 20.76 19.87
C GLU A 351 -21.40 19.59 19.26
N ASP A 352 -21.51 18.43 19.89
CA ASP A 352 -20.99 17.16 19.38
C ASP A 352 -22.10 16.19 18.96
N GLU A 353 -21.70 15.01 18.50
CA GLU A 353 -22.60 13.97 18.00
C GLU A 353 -23.59 13.50 19.07
N PHE A 354 -23.22 13.50 20.36
CA PHE A 354 -24.13 13.15 21.45
C PHE A 354 -25.16 14.25 21.68
N HIS A 355 -24.72 15.51 21.77
CA HIS A 355 -25.65 16.63 21.93
C HIS A 355 -26.63 16.73 20.76
N PHE A 356 -26.16 16.51 19.53
CA PHE A 356 -27.00 16.43 18.33
C PHE A 356 -28.01 15.27 18.39
N SER A 357 -27.58 14.09 18.84
CA SER A 357 -28.41 12.87 18.79
C SER A 357 -29.45 12.81 19.90
N LEU A 358 -29.11 13.28 21.11
CA LEU A 358 -29.88 12.97 22.32
C LEU A 358 -30.35 14.20 23.10
N ALA A 359 -29.59 15.30 23.13
CA ALA A 359 -29.85 16.39 24.10
C ALA A 359 -30.53 17.63 23.49
N CYS A 360 -30.12 18.04 22.29
CA CYS A 360 -30.54 19.33 21.75
C CYS A 360 -31.99 19.32 21.28
N GLN A 361 -32.88 20.05 21.94
CA GLN A 361 -34.30 20.16 21.57
C GLN A 361 -34.51 20.79 20.17
N LYS A 362 -33.60 21.68 19.74
CA LYS A 362 -33.70 22.32 18.42
C LYS A 362 -33.41 21.37 17.26
N TYR A 363 -32.77 20.24 17.53
CA TYR A 363 -32.56 19.17 16.56
C TYR A 363 -33.72 18.16 16.52
N ASN A 364 -34.77 18.29 17.34
CA ASN A 364 -35.94 17.38 17.36
C ASN A 364 -36.53 17.16 15.97
N GLN A 365 -36.89 18.25 15.28
CA GLN A 365 -37.49 18.14 13.94
C GLN A 365 -36.58 17.41 12.93
N LEU A 366 -35.26 17.58 13.03
CA LEU A 366 -34.30 16.90 12.16
C LEU A 366 -34.17 15.42 12.50
N ARG A 367 -34.27 15.05 13.79
CA ARG A 367 -34.33 13.65 14.23
C ARG A 367 -35.64 12.99 13.82
N ASP A 368 -36.76 13.69 13.98
CA ASP A 368 -38.09 13.20 13.62
C ASP A 368 -38.26 12.99 12.12
N ASN A 369 -37.60 13.83 11.31
CA ASN A 369 -37.60 13.69 9.85
C ASN A 369 -36.49 12.79 9.32
N SER A 370 -35.64 12.24 10.19
CA SER A 370 -34.59 11.30 9.77
C SER A 370 -35.19 9.93 9.40
N ASP A 371 -34.56 9.26 8.42
CA ASP A 371 -34.92 7.91 7.99
C ASP A 371 -35.12 6.99 9.22
N PRO A 372 -36.17 6.16 9.28
CA PRO A 372 -36.41 5.25 10.41
C PRO A 372 -35.16 4.43 10.82
N ILE A 373 -34.31 4.10 9.85
CA ILE A 373 -33.03 3.40 10.10
C ILE A 373 -32.06 4.28 10.89
N LEU A 374 -32.04 5.59 10.62
CA LEU A 374 -31.27 6.54 11.41
C LEU A 374 -31.88 6.69 12.80
N LYS A 375 -33.21 6.69 12.94
CA LYS A 375 -33.89 6.71 14.25
C LYS A 375 -33.49 5.52 15.12
N THR A 376 -33.53 4.30 14.59
CA THR A 376 -33.10 3.08 15.32
C THR A 376 -31.61 3.10 15.73
N ILE A 377 -30.80 3.96 15.12
CA ILE A 377 -29.38 4.13 15.47
C ILE A 377 -29.14 5.39 16.33
N PHE A 378 -30.03 6.37 16.31
CA PHE A 378 -30.08 7.43 17.31
C PHE A 378 -30.67 6.91 18.63
N ASP A 379 -31.50 5.86 18.58
CA ASP A 379 -31.91 5.00 19.69
C ASP A 379 -30.78 4.07 20.13
N LEU A 380 -29.53 4.55 20.10
CA LEU A 380 -28.47 3.98 20.93
C LEU A 380 -29.00 4.06 22.37
N ASN A 381 -29.61 2.96 22.81
CA ASN A 381 -29.65 2.58 24.22
C ASN A 381 -28.20 2.50 24.66
N VAL A 382 -27.63 3.66 25.00
CA VAL A 382 -26.55 3.77 25.95
C VAL A 382 -27.16 3.24 27.23
N THR A 383 -27.10 1.92 27.40
CA THR A 383 -27.27 1.30 28.71
C THR A 383 -26.19 1.95 29.57
N ASN A 384 -26.62 2.88 30.41
CA ASN A 384 -25.84 3.30 31.56
C ASN A 384 -25.60 2.04 32.40
N GLU A 385 -24.42 1.45 32.28
CA GLU A 385 -23.81 0.64 33.32
C GLU A 385 -22.48 1.29 33.71
#